data_AF-A0A2E7EJP0-F1
#
_entry.id   AF-A0A2E7EJP0-F1
#
_cell.length_a   1.000
_cell.length_b   1.000
_cell.length_c   1.000
_cell.angle_alpha   90.00
_cell.angle_beta   90.00
_cell.angle_gamma   90.00
#
_symmetry.space_group_name_H-M   'P 1'
#
loop_
_entity.id
_entity.type
_entity.pdbx_description
1 polymer ?
#
loop_
_entity_poly.entity_id
_entity_poly.type
_entity_poly.pdbx_seq_one_letter_code
_entity_poly.pdbx_strand_id
1 'polypeptide(L)'
;MLMDRRNHKPIMQGQTTWKFVAITTILFVHLGCGPSEDPIGEDVSHFLNGKTAMDRGDTEVALQEFNKSIELNPDAWVFYYRAKLHADKNEDEKATADCEAGLKLDPNHVELKWLQVELKKSPKQRFKGRNASAPQSAK
;
A
#
# COMPACT_ATOMS: atom_id res chain seq x y z
N MET A 1 -42.37 7.12 -55.02
CA MET A 1 -41.29 6.33 -54.39
C MET A 1 -39.99 6.87 -54.96
N LEU A 2 -39.03 7.30 -54.13
CA LEU A 2 -37.76 8.01 -54.49
C LEU A 2 -38.03 9.45 -55.00
N MET A 3 -37.33 10.54 -54.63
CA MET A 3 -36.03 10.78 -54.00
C MET A 3 -36.03 12.14 -53.29
N ASP A 4 -35.18 12.21 -52.27
CA ASP A 4 -34.44 13.35 -51.70
C ASP A 4 -34.07 14.48 -52.69
N ARG A 5 -34.18 15.75 -52.26
CA ARG A 5 -33.06 16.74 -52.18
C ARG A 5 -33.46 18.22 -52.26
N ARG A 6 -33.12 18.89 -51.15
CA ARG A 6 -32.36 20.16 -51.06
C ARG A 6 -33.07 21.49 -51.38
N ASN A 7 -32.69 22.45 -50.52
CA ASN A 7 -32.65 23.91 -50.71
C ASN A 7 -33.91 24.71 -50.36
N HIS A 8 -33.97 25.13 -49.10
CA HIS A 8 -34.08 26.56 -48.79
C HIS A 8 -32.98 26.94 -47.77
N LYS A 9 -32.12 27.87 -48.19
CA LYS A 9 -31.18 28.68 -47.37
C LYS A 9 -32.02 29.72 -46.57
N PRO A 10 -31.48 30.70 -45.81
CA PRO A 10 -30.10 30.98 -45.40
C PRO A 10 -29.91 31.55 -43.96
N ILE A 11 -28.64 31.79 -43.59
CA ILE A 11 -28.09 32.90 -42.76
C ILE A 11 -28.50 33.00 -41.28
N MET A 12 -27.53 32.62 -40.44
CA MET A 12 -27.39 32.99 -39.03
C MET A 12 -27.08 34.49 -38.88
N GLN A 13 -27.97 35.23 -38.23
CA GLN A 13 -27.73 36.55 -37.64
C GLN A 13 -28.51 36.60 -36.32
N GLY A 14 -27.80 36.66 -35.19
CA GLY A 14 -28.44 36.74 -33.88
C GLY A 14 -27.51 36.22 -32.79
N GLN A 15 -26.67 37.11 -32.28
CA GLN A 15 -25.87 36.84 -31.09
C GLN A 15 -26.75 36.35 -29.96
N THR A 16 -26.43 35.20 -29.35
CA THR A 16 -26.46 34.94 -27.91
C THR A 16 -26.12 33.46 -27.65
N THR A 17 -24.95 33.27 -27.03
CA THR A 17 -24.57 32.14 -26.17
C THR A 17 -24.77 30.70 -26.69
N TRP A 18 -23.73 30.17 -27.36
CA TRP A 18 -23.41 28.73 -27.49
C TRP A 18 -23.26 27.96 -26.15
N LYS A 19 -23.67 28.53 -25.02
CA LYS A 19 -23.48 27.95 -23.69
C LYS A 19 -24.56 26.95 -23.27
N PHE A 20 -25.61 26.74 -24.07
CA PHE A 20 -26.80 26.00 -23.60
C PHE A 20 -27.14 24.70 -24.34
N VAL A 21 -26.46 24.33 -25.44
CA VAL A 21 -26.83 23.13 -26.21
C VAL A 21 -25.87 21.93 -26.02
N ALA A 22 -24.69 22.13 -25.42
CA ALA A 22 -23.74 21.03 -25.17
C ALA A 22 -23.91 20.32 -23.82
N ILE A 23 -24.74 20.86 -22.90
CA ILE A 23 -24.78 20.40 -21.50
C ILE A 23 -25.89 19.36 -21.23
N THR A 24 -26.85 19.16 -22.13
CA THR A 24 -27.99 18.27 -21.88
C THR A 24 -27.94 16.91 -22.58
N THR A 25 -26.89 16.60 -23.36
CA THR A 25 -26.69 15.28 -24.00
C THR A 25 -25.35 14.61 -23.64
N ILE A 26 -24.68 15.04 -22.56
CA ILE A 26 -23.53 14.35 -21.97
C ILE A 26 -23.90 13.88 -20.56
N LEU A 27 -24.97 13.09 -20.45
CA LEU A 27 -25.36 12.43 -19.19
C LEU A 27 -25.80 10.98 -19.41
N PHE A 28 -25.51 10.40 -20.58
CA PHE A 28 -25.80 9.00 -20.86
C PHE A 28 -24.67 8.38 -21.69
N VAL A 29 -24.00 7.39 -21.08
CA VAL A 29 -23.13 6.40 -21.74
C VAL A 29 -21.77 6.92 -22.24
N HIS A 30 -20.85 7.10 -21.31
CA HIS A 30 -19.61 6.32 -21.36
C HIS A 30 -19.54 5.47 -20.09
N LEU A 31 -20.30 4.37 -20.10
CA LEU A 31 -19.89 3.12 -19.47
C LEU A 31 -18.64 2.64 -20.23
N GLY A 32 -17.54 3.35 -20.03
CA GLY A 32 -16.21 2.87 -20.37
C GLY A 32 -15.69 2.19 -19.12
N CYS A 33 -15.82 0.87 -19.08
CA CYS A 33 -14.99 0.01 -18.25
C CYS A 33 -13.54 0.23 -18.72
N GLY A 34 -12.90 1.29 -18.24
CA GLY A 34 -11.44 1.33 -18.17
C GLY A 34 -11.02 0.25 -17.18
N PRO A 35 -9.85 -0.41 -17.35
CA PRO A 35 -9.35 -1.25 -16.28
C PRO A 35 -9.37 -0.41 -15.01
N SER A 36 -9.97 -0.91 -13.94
CA SER A 36 -9.60 -0.43 -12.62
C SER A 36 -8.10 -0.69 -12.56
N GLU A 37 -7.30 0.33 -12.87
CA GLU A 37 -6.00 0.45 -12.26
C GLU A 37 -6.33 0.58 -10.79
N ASP A 38 -6.57 -0.56 -10.13
CA ASP A 38 -6.34 -0.66 -8.71
C ASP A 38 -4.84 -0.34 -8.65
N PRO A 39 -4.43 0.89 -8.25
CA PRO A 39 -3.02 1.05 -7.91
C PRO A 39 -2.79 -0.05 -6.89
N ILE A 40 -1.75 -0.89 -7.11
CA ILE A 40 -1.20 -1.79 -6.08
C ILE A 40 -1.58 -1.24 -4.72
N GLY A 41 -2.46 -1.95 -4.00
CA GLY A 41 -3.26 -1.38 -2.90
C GLY A 41 -2.41 -0.43 -2.06
N GLU A 42 -2.95 0.73 -1.67
CA GLU A 42 -2.18 1.76 -0.97
C GLU A 42 -1.42 1.16 0.25
N ASP A 43 -1.98 0.14 0.89
CA ASP A 43 -1.36 -0.69 1.93
C ASP A 43 -0.08 -1.40 1.45
N VAL A 44 -0.13 -2.05 0.29
CA VAL A 44 1.01 -2.74 -0.35
C VAL A 44 2.08 -1.74 -0.78
N SER A 45 1.68 -0.58 -1.31
CA SER A 45 2.61 0.49 -1.66
C SER A 45 3.41 0.96 -0.44
N HIS A 46 2.71 1.26 0.66
CA HIS A 46 3.35 1.61 1.92
C HIS A 46 4.24 0.48 2.48
N PHE A 47 3.82 -0.78 2.38
CA PHE A 47 4.65 -1.92 2.76
C PHE A 47 5.96 -1.99 1.95
N LEU A 48 5.89 -1.85 0.62
CA LEU A 48 7.05 -1.88 -0.26
C LEU A 48 8.00 -0.70 -0.03
N ASN A 49 7.45 0.49 0.22
CA ASN A 49 8.23 1.67 0.59
C ASN A 49 8.93 1.49 1.93
N GLY A 50 8.24 0.93 2.92
CA GLY A 50 8.82 0.62 4.23
C GLY A 50 9.99 -0.35 4.11
N LYS A 51 9.82 -1.43 3.33
CA LYS A 51 10.89 -2.39 3.06
C LYS A 51 12.08 -1.74 2.32
N THR A 52 11.82 -0.91 1.33
CA THR A 52 12.86 -0.19 0.60
C THR A 52 13.63 0.78 1.51
N ALA A 53 12.93 1.46 2.43
CA ALA A 53 13.54 2.33 3.42
C ALA A 53 14.39 1.53 4.43
N MET A 54 13.93 0.35 4.87
CA MET A 54 14.76 -0.57 5.66
C MET A 54 16.06 -0.92 4.93
N ASP A 55 15.98 -1.31 3.67
CA ASP A 55 17.17 -1.69 2.88
C ASP A 55 18.16 -0.52 2.71
N ARG A 56 17.70 0.73 2.80
CA ARG A 56 18.53 1.94 2.80
C ARG A 56 19.06 2.33 4.19
N GLY A 57 18.57 1.70 5.25
CA GLY A 57 18.87 2.05 6.64
C GLY A 57 18.02 3.19 7.21
N ASP A 58 17.05 3.70 6.44
CA ASP A 58 16.14 4.78 6.81
C ASP A 58 15.04 4.27 7.76
N THR A 59 15.45 3.89 8.97
CA THR A 59 14.61 3.15 9.93
C THR A 59 13.34 3.93 10.32
N GLU A 60 13.45 5.24 10.53
CA GLU A 60 12.28 6.07 10.89
C GLU A 60 11.26 6.16 9.76
N VAL A 61 11.73 6.28 8.51
CA VAL A 61 10.87 6.29 7.32
C VAL A 61 10.19 4.93 7.19
N ALA A 62 10.93 3.84 7.40
CA ALA A 62 10.38 2.50 7.33
C ALA A 62 9.26 2.27 8.36
N LEU A 63 9.46 2.71 9.61
CA LEU A 63 8.44 2.63 10.65
C LEU A 63 7.17 3.42 10.28
N GLN A 64 7.32 4.62 9.72
CA GLN A 64 6.18 5.44 9.29
C GLN A 64 5.38 4.75 8.17
N GLU A 65 6.06 4.21 7.17
CA GLU A 65 5.41 3.52 6.06
C GLU A 65 4.74 2.22 6.52
N PHE A 66 5.35 1.45 7.42
CA PHE A 66 4.67 0.29 8.01
C PHE A 66 3.45 0.65 8.86
N ASN A 67 3.50 1.77 9.59
CA ASN A 67 2.33 2.24 10.34
C ASN A 67 1.16 2.54 9.41
N LYS A 68 1.40 3.27 8.30
CA LYS A 68 0.37 3.56 7.29
C LYS A 68 -0.17 2.28 6.66
N SER A 69 0.71 1.34 6.33
CA SER A 69 0.31 0.03 5.78
C SER A 69 -0.60 -0.72 6.75
N ILE A 70 -0.25 -0.77 8.04
CA ILE A 70 -1.08 -1.41 9.09
C ILE A 70 -2.41 -0.67 9.30
N GLU A 71 -2.43 0.66 9.21
CA GLU A 71 -3.66 1.45 9.34
C GLU A 71 -4.66 1.18 8.20
N LEU A 72 -4.15 0.95 6.99
CA LEU A 72 -4.97 0.64 5.82
C LEU A 72 -5.42 -0.82 5.81
N ASN A 73 -4.47 -1.75 6.00
CA ASN A 73 -4.73 -3.18 6.00
C ASN A 73 -3.73 -3.90 6.92
N PRO A 74 -4.16 -4.30 8.13
CA PRO A 74 -3.30 -5.06 9.04
C PRO A 74 -2.95 -6.43 8.45
N ASP A 75 -1.67 -6.63 8.15
CA ASP A 75 -1.15 -7.92 7.66
C ASP A 75 0.03 -8.40 8.51
N ALA A 76 0.11 -9.72 8.69
CA ALA A 76 1.09 -10.35 9.57
C ALA A 76 2.54 -10.11 9.09
N TRP A 77 2.78 -9.98 7.79
CA TRP A 77 4.10 -9.62 7.28
C TRP A 77 4.50 -8.22 7.70
N VAL A 78 3.59 -7.25 7.64
CA VAL A 78 3.92 -5.86 8.00
C VAL A 78 4.32 -5.78 9.48
N PHE A 79 3.60 -6.50 10.35
CA PHE A 79 4.00 -6.65 11.76
C PHE A 79 5.37 -7.33 11.92
N TYR A 80 5.68 -8.36 11.13
CA TYR A 80 7.00 -8.99 11.16
C TYR A 80 8.14 -8.02 10.82
N TYR A 81 7.99 -7.24 9.74
CA TYR A 81 9.03 -6.28 9.35
C TYR A 81 9.18 -5.13 10.36
N ARG A 82 8.07 -4.64 10.93
CA ARG A 82 8.10 -3.62 12.00
C ARG A 82 8.72 -4.17 13.29
N ALA A 83 8.35 -5.40 13.69
CA ALA A 83 8.95 -6.09 14.84
C ALA A 83 10.46 -6.25 14.67
N LYS A 84 10.91 -6.61 13.46
CA LYS A 84 12.33 -6.70 13.13
C LYS A 84 13.02 -5.36 13.32
N LEU A 85 12.50 -4.26 12.77
CA LEU A 85 13.05 -2.91 12.99
C LEU A 85 13.15 -2.55 14.48
N HIS A 86 12.14 -2.86 15.28
CA HIS A 86 12.19 -2.63 16.72
C HIS A 86 13.27 -3.48 17.40
N ALA A 87 13.43 -4.75 17.00
CA ALA A 87 14.49 -5.62 17.50
C ALA A 87 15.89 -5.06 17.14
N ASP A 88 16.07 -4.53 15.93
CA ASP A 88 17.30 -3.88 15.49
C ASP A 88 17.65 -2.66 16.36
N LYS A 89 16.63 -1.93 16.84
CA LYS A 89 16.74 -0.78 17.75
C LYS A 89 16.87 -1.17 19.24
N ASN A 90 16.91 -2.47 19.57
CA ASN A 90 16.82 -2.99 20.94
C ASN A 90 15.52 -2.60 21.68
N GLU A 91 14.46 -2.29 20.94
CA GLU A 91 13.12 -1.99 21.46
C GLU A 91 12.31 -3.29 21.60
N ASP A 92 12.83 -4.24 22.37
CA ASP A 92 12.32 -5.63 22.45
C ASP A 92 10.85 -5.72 22.88
N GLU A 93 10.40 -4.82 23.75
CA GLU A 93 9.00 -4.77 24.19
C GLU A 93 8.06 -4.47 23.02
N LYS A 94 8.43 -3.51 22.17
CA LYS A 94 7.65 -3.17 20.97
C LYS A 94 7.72 -4.29 19.93
N ALA A 95 8.90 -4.87 19.75
CA ALA A 95 9.08 -6.02 18.85
C ALA A 95 8.22 -7.21 19.28
N THR A 96 8.12 -7.48 20.59
CA THR A 96 7.28 -8.55 21.14
C THR A 96 5.80 -8.25 20.94
N ALA A 97 5.38 -7.01 21.19
CA ALA A 97 3.99 -6.59 20.96
C ALA A 97 3.58 -6.73 19.49
N ASP A 98 4.46 -6.36 18.55
CA ASP A 98 4.23 -6.55 17.12
C ASP A 98 4.19 -8.03 16.74
N CYS A 99 5.05 -8.86 17.32
CA CYS A 99 4.98 -10.30 17.11
C CYS A 99 3.66 -10.89 17.57
N GLU A 100 3.15 -10.46 18.73
CA GLU A 100 1.85 -10.90 19.24
C GLU A 100 0.70 -10.40 18.36
N ALA A 101 0.76 -9.17 17.85
CA ALA A 101 -0.24 -8.64 16.94
C ALA A 101 -0.28 -9.41 15.62
N GLY A 102 0.88 -9.65 15.00
CA GLY A 102 0.97 -10.42 13.76
C GLY A 102 0.54 -11.88 13.94
N LEU A 103 0.90 -12.53 15.06
CA LEU A 103 0.49 -13.91 15.36
C LEU A 103 -1.00 -14.05 15.68
N LYS A 104 -1.69 -12.97 16.06
CA LYS A 104 -3.16 -12.98 16.15
C LYS A 104 -3.82 -13.01 14.78
N LEU A 105 -3.18 -12.42 13.76
CA LEU A 105 -3.66 -12.42 12.37
C LEU A 105 -3.32 -13.75 11.68
N ASP A 106 -2.06 -14.18 11.78
CA ASP A 106 -1.62 -15.48 11.30
C ASP A 106 -0.89 -16.25 12.41
N PRO A 107 -1.61 -17.13 13.13
CA PRO A 107 -1.03 -17.99 14.16
C PRO A 107 0.01 -18.98 13.65
N ASN A 108 0.15 -19.18 12.34
CA ASN A 108 1.09 -20.11 11.73
C ASN A 108 2.30 -19.44 11.08
N HIS A 109 2.41 -18.10 11.15
CA HIS A 109 3.53 -17.37 10.60
C HIS A 109 4.85 -17.78 11.27
N VAL A 110 5.70 -18.46 10.49
CA VAL A 110 6.91 -19.12 11.00
C VAL A 110 7.94 -18.10 11.48
N GLU A 111 8.11 -17.01 10.73
CA GLU A 111 9.07 -15.95 10.98
C GLU A 111 8.73 -15.15 12.24
N LEU A 112 7.45 -14.88 12.49
CA LEU A 112 7.00 -14.24 13.73
C LEU A 112 7.25 -15.13 14.95
N LYS A 113 6.94 -16.43 14.86
CA LYS A 113 7.26 -17.39 15.94
C LYS A 113 8.75 -17.46 16.21
N TRP A 114 9.53 -17.53 15.13
CA TRP A 114 10.98 -17.56 15.22
C TRP A 114 11.53 -16.29 15.89
N LEU A 115 11.07 -15.11 15.45
CA LEU A 115 11.49 -13.83 16.03
C LEU A 115 11.11 -13.72 17.51
N GLN A 116 9.91 -14.15 17.89
CA GLN A 116 9.47 -14.16 19.28
C GLN A 116 10.35 -15.05 20.18
N VAL A 117 10.77 -16.22 19.68
CA VAL A 117 11.73 -17.10 20.39
C VAL A 117 13.09 -16.42 20.52
N GLU A 118 13.53 -15.70 19.49
CA GLU A 118 14.80 -14.99 19.50
C GLU A 118 14.83 -13.84 20.50
N LEU A 119 13.76 -13.05 20.57
CA LEU A 119 13.62 -11.93 21.51
C LEU A 119 13.68 -12.36 22.98
N LYS A 120 13.25 -13.60 23.29
CA LYS A 120 13.32 -14.17 24.65
C LYS A 120 14.76 -14.54 25.08
N LYS A 121 15.69 -14.70 24.14
CA LYS A 121 17.08 -15.01 24.46
C LYS A 121 17.81 -13.77 24.98
N SER A 122 18.90 -13.99 25.72
CA SER A 122 19.78 -12.89 26.12
C SER A 122 20.38 -12.19 24.89
N PRO A 123 20.53 -10.85 24.86
CA PRO A 123 21.03 -10.10 23.71
C PRO A 123 22.33 -10.66 23.09
N LYS A 124 23.25 -11.15 23.93
CA LYS A 124 24.52 -11.75 23.49
C LYS A 124 24.38 -13.08 22.75
N GLN A 125 23.24 -13.75 22.86
CA GLN A 125 22.94 -15.03 22.23
C GLN A 125 21.95 -14.90 21.07
N ARG A 126 21.39 -13.71 20.85
CA ARG A 126 20.43 -13.46 19.79
C ARG A 126 21.09 -13.51 18.42
N PHE A 127 20.34 -13.99 17.43
CA PHE A 127 20.69 -14.02 16.02
C PHE A 127 22.03 -14.72 15.71
N LYS A 128 22.41 -15.70 16.54
CA LYS A 128 23.59 -16.54 16.34
C LYS A 128 23.19 -17.93 15.87
N GLY A 129 23.64 -18.33 14.68
CA GLY A 129 23.43 -19.68 14.15
C GLY A 129 23.28 -19.73 12.63
N ARG A 130 23.27 -20.95 12.07
CA ARG A 130 23.23 -21.20 10.60
C ARG A 130 21.99 -20.63 9.89
N ASN A 131 20.89 -20.44 10.62
CA ASN A 131 19.60 -19.94 10.09
C ASN A 131 19.22 -18.60 10.72
N ALA A 132 20.15 -17.92 11.39
CA ALA A 132 19.87 -16.64 12.00
C ALA A 132 19.84 -15.56 10.91
N SER A 133 18.66 -15.02 10.64
CA SER A 133 18.55 -13.78 9.88
C SER A 133 18.87 -12.65 10.83
N ALA A 134 20.11 -12.17 10.80
CA ALA A 134 20.52 -11.09 11.69
C ALA A 134 19.68 -9.83 11.44
N PRO A 135 19.36 -9.06 12.50
CA PRO A 135 18.90 -7.68 12.37
C PRO A 135 19.89 -6.91 11.48
N GLN A 136 19.41 -6.00 10.64
CA GLN A 136 20.27 -5.21 9.74
C GLN A 136 21.37 -4.45 10.50
N SER A 137 21.11 -4.09 11.76
CA SER A 137 22.07 -3.43 12.64
C SER A 137 23.32 -4.25 12.99
N ALA A 138 23.39 -5.53 12.62
CA ALA A 138 24.53 -6.41 12.89
C ALA A 138 25.55 -6.50 11.73
N LYS A 139 25.40 -5.71 10.67
CA LYS A 139 26.37 -5.60 9.56
C LYS A 139 27.39 -4.49 9.76
#